data_AF-A0ABD5T2B9-F1
#
_entry.id   AF-A0ABD5T2B9-F1
#
_cell.length_a   1.000
_cell.length_b   1.000
_cell.length_c   1.000
_cell.angle_alpha   90.00
_cell.angle_beta   90.00
_cell.angle_gamma   90.00
#
_symmetry.space_group_name_H-M   'P 1'
#
loop_
_entity.id
_entity.type
_entity.pdbx_description
1 polymer ?
#
loop_
_entity_poly.entity_id
_entity_poly.type
_entity_poly.pdbx_seq_one_letter_code
_entity_poly.pdbx_strand_id
1 'polypeptide(L)' 'MTQKPLRIGVLGYRFMGKAHANALARLPMFFPDAPAVERHTLVGRDEDALADA' A
#
# COMPACT_ATOMS: atom_id res chain seq x y z
N MET A 1 18.17 -3.01 14.68
CA MET A 1 17.91 -2.01 13.63
C MET A 1 16.64 -1.29 14.02
N THR A 2 16.65 0.03 14.19
CA THR A 2 15.41 0.79 14.43
C THR A 2 14.60 0.68 13.13
N GLN A 3 13.67 -0.28 13.08
CA GLN A 3 13.03 -0.73 11.84
C GLN A 3 12.07 0.34 11.33
N LYS A 4 12.59 1.29 10.55
CA LYS A 4 11.77 2.27 9.86
C LYS A 4 10.95 1.52 8.81
N PRO A 5 9.61 1.66 8.78
CA PRO A 5 8.79 0.93 7.83
C PRO A 5 9.12 1.37 6.39
N LEU A 6 9.01 0.43 5.45
CA LEU A 6 9.08 0.71 4.03
C LEU A 6 7.82 1.48 3.62
N ARG A 7 8.00 2.75 3.24
CA ARG A 7 6.91 3.63 2.82
C ARG A 7 6.59 3.42 1.35
N ILE A 8 5.34 3.10 1.06
CA ILE A 8 4.88 2.75 -0.28
C ILE A 8 3.97 3.86 -0.82
N GLY A 9 4.32 4.35 -2.01
CA GLY A 9 3.45 5.16 -2.85
C GLY A 9 2.83 4.31 -3.94
N VAL A 10 1.52 4.44 -4.16
CA VAL A 10 0.77 3.71 -5.20
C VAL A 10 0.20 4.69 -6.21
N LEU A 11 0.48 4.44 -7.50
CA LEU A 11 -0.02 5.25 -8.60
C LEU A 11 -1.17 4.51 -9.31
N GLY A 12 -2.40 4.91 -9.00
CA GLY A 12 -3.62 4.24 -9.42
C GLY A 12 -4.25 3.39 -8.31
N TYR A 13 -5.54 3.63 -8.04
CA TYR A 13 -6.27 3.09 -6.88
C TYR A 13 -7.41 2.13 -7.24
N ARG A 14 -7.64 1.87 -8.53
CA ARG A 14 -8.73 1.01 -9.00
C ARG A 14 -8.38 -0.47 -8.78
N PHE A 15 -8.74 -1.36 -9.71
CA PHE A 15 -8.57 -2.81 -9.53
C PHE A 15 -7.16 -3.22 -9.06
N MET A 16 -6.10 -2.81 -9.79
CA MET A 16 -4.73 -3.17 -9.42
C MET A 16 -4.25 -2.47 -8.14
N GLY A 17 -4.66 -1.22 -7.91
CA GLY A 17 -4.35 -0.51 -6.66
C GLY A 17 -4.88 -1.26 -5.44
N LYS A 18 -6.13 -1.73 -5.50
CA LYS A 18 -6.75 -2.57 -4.47
C LYS A 18 -6.05 -3.92 -4.32
N ALA A 19 -5.68 -4.57 -5.44
CA ALA A 19 -4.95 -5.83 -5.42
C ALA A 19 -3.58 -5.69 -4.72
N HIS A 20 -2.82 -4.64 -5.04
CA HIS A 20 -1.54 -4.34 -4.39
C HIS A 20 -1.71 -3.98 -2.90
N ALA A 21 -2.69 -3.15 -2.55
CA ALA A 21 -2.98 -2.82 -1.16
C ALA A 21 -3.29 -4.08 -0.32
N ASN A 22 -4.08 -4.99 -0.89
CA ASN A 22 -4.40 -6.26 -0.27
C ASN A 22 -3.18 -7.19 -0.15
N ALA A 23 -2.32 -7.26 -1.17
CA ALA A 23 -1.09 -8.03 -1.11
C ALA A 23 -0.15 -7.53 0.01
N LEU A 24 0.02 -6.21 0.13
CA LEU A 24 0.83 -5.59 1.17
C LEU A 24 0.27 -5.84 2.57
N ALA A 25 -1.06 -5.80 2.74
CA ALA A 25 -1.70 -6.11 4.01
C ALA A 25 -1.48 -7.57 4.45
N ARG A 26 -1.35 -8.49 3.48
CA ARG A 26 -1.14 -9.92 3.74
C ARG A 26 0.33 -10.34 3.75
N LEU A 27 1.25 -9.45 3.39
CA LEU A 27 2.68 -9.76 3.30
C LEU A 27 3.23 -10.44 4.58
N PRO A 28 2.91 -9.98 5.81
CA PRO A 28 3.42 -10.60 7.04
C PRO A 28 2.87 -12.01 7.30
N MET A 29 1.71 -12.36 6.72
CA MET A 29 1.14 -13.71 6.84
C MET A 29 1.99 -14.75 6.11
N PHE A 30 2.59 -14.36 4.98
CA PHE A 30 3.37 -15.26 4.12
C PHE A 30 4.88 -15.17 4.38
N PHE A 31 5.35 -14.02 4.86
CA PHE A 31 6.76 -13.73 5.07
C PHE A 31 6.98 -13.10 6.45
N PRO A 32 7.22 -13.91 7.50
CA PRO A 32 7.40 -13.41 8.86
C PRO A 32 8.56 -12.41 9.01
N ASP A 33 9.60 -12.57 8.18
CA ASP A 33 10.78 -11.70 8.18
C ASP A 33 10.65 -10.49 7.23
N ALA A 34 9.48 -10.29 6.61
CA ALA A 34 9.27 -9.14 5.75
C ALA A 34 9.39 -7.81 6.54
N PRO A 35 9.90 -6.75 5.90
CA PRO A 35 9.93 -5.44 6.53
C PRO A 35 8.50 -4.96 6.82
N ALA A 36 8.34 -4.21 7.91
CA ALA A 36 7.12 -3.46 8.16
C ALA A 36 6.86 -2.50 6.98
N VAL A 37 5.61 -2.42 6.54
CA VAL A 37 5.20 -1.60 5.40
C VAL A 37 4.18 -0.55 5.82
N GLU A 38 4.34 0.66 5.30
CA GLU A 38 3.44 1.79 5.49
C GLU A 38 2.88 2.20 4.13
N ARG A 39 1.56 2.10 3.95
CA ARG A 39 0.87 2.60 2.74
C ARG A 39 0.73 4.11 2.87
N HIS A 40 1.75 4.83 2.38
CA HIS A 40 1.96 6.24 2.69
C HIS A 40 1.28 7.19 1.68
N THR A 41 1.32 6.87 0.39
CA THR A 41 0.80 7.77 -0.65
C THR A 41 -0.06 7.02 -1.65
N LEU A 42 -1.19 7.62 -2.02
CA LEU A 42 -2.04 7.16 -3.10
C LEU A 42 -2.20 8.29 -4.11
N VAL A 43 -1.96 8.00 -5.38
CA VAL A 43 -2.01 8.98 -6.47
C VAL A 43 -3.14 8.61 -7.43
N GLY A 44 -4.03 9.56 -7.67
CA GLY A 44 -5.18 9.46 -8.55
C GLY A 44 -5.31 10.70 -9.43
N ARG A 45 -6.10 10.59 -10.51
CA ARG A 45 -6.38 11.72 -11.43
C ARG A 45 -7.68 12.46 -11.09
N ASP A 46 -8.51 11.85 -10.25
CA ASP A 46 -9.84 12.31 -9.87
C ASP A 46 -9.85 12.36 -8.34
N GLU A 47 -10.05 13.54 -7.77
CA GLU A 47 -9.90 13.81 -6.34
C GLU A 47 -11.04 13.18 -5.53
N ASP A 48 -12.29 13.30 -6.00
CA ASP A 48 -13.46 12.72 -5.34
C ASP A 48 -13.35 11.18 -5.32
N ALA A 49 -13.08 10.58 -6.47
CA ALA A 49 -12.93 9.14 -6.56
C ALA A 49 -11.65 8.61 -5.87
N LEU A 50 -10.64 9.46 -5.65
CA LEU A 50 -9.45 9.13 -4.86
C LEU A 50 -9.74 9.18 -3.35
N ALA A 51 -10.57 10.12 -2.90
CA ALA A 51 -10.97 10.22 -1.49
C ALA A 51 -11.79 9.01 -1.02
N ASP A 52 -12.58 8.42 -1.92
CA ASP A 52 -13.40 7.21 -1.67
C ASP A 52 -12.63 5.88 -1.79
N ALA A 53 -11.35 5.92 -2.18
CA ALA A 53 -10.57 4.72 -2.54
C ALA A 53 -9.88 4.03 -1.36
#